data_AF-A0A915J896-F1
#
_entry.id   AF-A0A915J896-F1
#
_cell.length_a   1.000
_cell.length_b   1.000
_cell.length_c   1.000
_cell.angle_alpha   90.00
_cell.angle_beta   90.00
_cell.angle_gamma   90.00
#
_symmetry.space_group_name_H-M   'P 1'
#
loop_
_entity.id
_entity.type
_entity.pdbx_description
1 polymer ?
#
loop_
_entity_poly.entity_id
_entity_poly.type
_entity_poly.pdbx_seq_one_letter_code
_entity_poly.pdbx_strand_id
1 'polypeptide(L)'
;MNNSSASEDDTFVEENIICSYSTTFCITLGVVFECCSIVGLSLNLLLIFIFVKFGYCKKEPVLALTFCLFLCDCFHLLILAVHLSPEMIDASDETTWDWWDETMNFVAFYVWIVNLFILTIICRVRYEATCDYAKFRQIYTKK
;
A
#
# COMPACT_ATOMS: atom_id res chain seq x y z
N MET A 1 8.39 51.36 -36.34
CA MET A 1 8.19 51.26 -34.88
C MET A 1 7.33 50.03 -34.65
N ASN A 2 7.98 48.88 -34.45
CA ASN A 2 7.32 47.61 -34.13
C ASN A 2 7.34 47.47 -32.61
N ASN A 3 6.16 47.42 -32.00
CA ASN A 3 6.01 47.05 -30.60
C ASN A 3 5.92 45.53 -30.51
N SER A 4 6.97 44.93 -29.94
CA SER A 4 7.01 43.55 -29.49
C SER A 4 6.56 43.56 -28.02
N SER A 5 5.29 43.23 -27.76
CA SER A 5 4.72 43.17 -26.41
C SER A 5 3.67 42.05 -26.30
N ALA A 6 4.05 40.84 -26.72
CA ALA A 6 3.17 39.67 -26.79
C ALA A 6 3.86 38.37 -26.34
N SER A 7 4.75 38.43 -25.34
CA SER A 7 5.49 37.22 -24.92
C SER A 7 5.65 36.99 -23.42
N GLU A 8 5.14 37.86 -22.54
CA GLU A 8 5.23 37.67 -21.08
C GLU A 8 3.90 37.19 -20.45
N ASP A 9 2.75 37.62 -21.01
CA ASP A 9 1.43 37.21 -20.50
C ASP A 9 1.06 35.76 -20.86
N ASP A 10 1.47 35.25 -22.02
CA ASP A 10 1.12 33.89 -22.46
C ASP A 10 1.85 32.80 -21.63
N THR A 11 3.09 33.06 -21.21
CA THR A 11 3.86 32.18 -20.30
C THR A 11 3.29 32.15 -18.88
N PHE A 12 2.75 33.27 -18.39
CA PHE A 12 2.15 33.35 -17.04
C PHE A 12 0.80 32.62 -16.97
N VAL A 13 0.05 32.60 -18.09
CA VAL A 13 -1.19 31.83 -18.22
C VAL A 13 -0.91 30.33 -18.35
N GLU A 14 0.10 29.93 -19.12
CA GLU A 14 0.50 28.51 -19.22
C GLU A 14 1.02 27.94 -17.89
N GLU A 15 1.88 28.64 -17.16
CA GLU A 15 2.38 28.18 -15.85
C GLU A 15 1.26 28.03 -14.81
N ASN A 16 0.29 28.97 -14.76
CA ASN A 16 -0.85 28.86 -13.85
C ASN A 16 -1.81 27.72 -14.20
N ILE A 17 -2.02 27.44 -15.50
CA ILE A 17 -2.87 26.33 -15.94
C ILE A 17 -2.20 24.98 -15.64
N ILE A 18 -0.90 24.84 -15.94
CA ILE A 18 -0.13 23.63 -15.63
C ILE A 18 -0.09 23.37 -14.11
N CYS A 19 0.10 24.44 -13.32
CA CYS A 19 0.07 24.35 -11.86
C CYS A 19 -1.32 23.91 -11.35
N SER A 20 -2.41 24.44 -11.92
CA SER A 20 -3.79 24.06 -11.56
C SER A 20 -4.12 22.59 -11.89
N TYR A 21 -3.71 22.09 -13.06
CA TYR A 21 -3.88 20.68 -13.41
C TYR A 21 -3.06 19.76 -12.50
N SER A 22 -1.83 20.15 -12.17
CA SER A 22 -0.97 19.39 -11.25
C SER A 22 -1.59 19.30 -9.86
N THR A 23 -2.10 20.40 -9.31
CA THR A 23 -2.75 20.41 -7.98
C THR A 23 -4.04 19.58 -7.96
N THR A 24 -4.90 19.73 -8.98
CA THR A 24 -6.16 18.98 -9.05
C THR A 24 -5.92 17.48 -9.15
N PHE A 25 -4.91 17.08 -9.94
CA PHE A 25 -4.50 15.69 -10.06
C PHE A 25 -3.95 15.13 -8.74
N CYS A 26 -3.06 15.86 -8.06
CA CYS A 26 -2.53 15.45 -6.75
C CYS A 26 -3.63 15.31 -5.69
N ILE A 27 -4.56 16.26 -5.62
CA ILE A 27 -5.71 16.18 -4.69
C ILE A 27 -6.57 14.95 -5.02
N THR A 28 -6.88 14.73 -6.30
CA THR A 28 -7.70 13.59 -6.74
C THR A 28 -7.03 12.27 -6.38
N LEU A 29 -5.73 12.13 -6.65
CA LEU A 29 -4.97 10.95 -6.26
C LEU A 29 -4.95 10.77 -4.74
N GLY A 30 -4.69 11.82 -3.97
CA GLY A 30 -4.69 11.77 -2.51
C GLY A 30 -6.01 11.24 -1.97
N VAL A 31 -7.14 11.79 -2.42
CA VAL A 31 -8.49 11.34 -2.03
C VAL A 31 -8.72 9.87 -2.41
N VAL A 32 -8.32 9.45 -3.60
CA VAL A 32 -8.46 8.05 -4.05
C VAL A 32 -7.64 7.12 -3.14
N PHE A 33 -6.38 7.46 -2.85
CA PHE A 33 -5.54 6.65 -1.99
C PHE A 33 -6.05 6.58 -0.54
N GLU A 34 -6.53 7.69 0.02
CA GLU A 34 -7.16 7.70 1.35
C GLU A 34 -8.40 6.79 1.38
N CYS A 35 -9.29 6.92 0.39
CA CYS A 35 -10.46 6.08 0.27
C CYS A 35 -10.08 4.59 0.16
N CYS A 36 -9.11 4.26 -0.70
CA CYS A 36 -8.57 2.91 -0.83
C CYS A 36 -7.98 2.39 0.48
N SER A 37 -7.28 3.24 1.24
CA SER A 37 -6.67 2.89 2.52
C SER A 37 -7.73 2.58 3.57
N ILE A 38 -8.76 3.43 3.70
CA ILE A 38 -9.86 3.21 4.66
C ILE A 38 -10.62 1.92 4.34
N VAL A 39 -11.00 1.72 3.07
CA VAL A 39 -11.75 0.53 2.65
C VAL A 39 -10.89 -0.72 2.81
N GLY A 40 -9.63 -0.67 2.36
CA GLY A 40 -8.70 -1.78 2.47
C GLY A 40 -8.40 -2.17 3.92
N LEU A 41 -8.18 -1.19 4.80
CA LEU A 41 -7.97 -1.43 6.23
C LEU A 41 -9.20 -2.06 6.87
N SER A 42 -10.39 -1.52 6.58
CA SER A 42 -11.65 -2.03 7.12
C SER A 42 -11.89 -3.49 6.72
N LEU A 43 -11.64 -3.83 5.45
CA LEU A 43 -11.79 -5.18 4.94
C LEU A 43 -10.75 -6.14 5.55
N ASN A 44 -9.48 -5.76 5.62
CA ASN A 44 -8.45 -6.61 6.20
C ASN A 44 -8.67 -6.83 7.70
N LEU A 45 -9.05 -5.80 8.46
CA LEU A 45 -9.40 -5.94 9.89
C LEU A 45 -10.62 -6.85 10.09
N LEU A 46 -11.64 -6.75 9.23
CA LEU A 46 -12.79 -7.66 9.27
C LEU A 46 -12.38 -9.11 9.00
N LEU A 47 -11.51 -9.33 8.01
CA LEU A 47 -11.00 -10.67 7.69
C LEU A 47 -10.16 -11.24 8.84
N ILE A 48 -9.28 -10.43 9.44
CA ILE A 48 -8.51 -10.79 10.64
C ILE A 48 -9.47 -11.17 11.78
N PHE A 49 -10.51 -10.37 12.03
CA PHE A 49 -11.51 -10.66 13.06
C PHE A 49 -12.21 -12.00 12.82
N ILE A 50 -12.63 -12.28 11.58
CA ILE A 50 -13.23 -13.57 11.20
C ILE A 50 -12.23 -14.71 11.45
N PHE A 51 -10.97 -14.55 11.03
CA PHE A 51 -9.91 -15.55 11.21
C PHE A 51 -9.69 -15.91 12.68
N VAL A 52 -9.62 -14.89 13.54
CA VAL A 52 -9.44 -15.05 14.99
C VAL A 52 -10.67 -15.67 15.63
N LYS A 53 -11.87 -15.15 15.33
CA LYS A 53 -13.13 -15.59 15.94
C LYS A 53 -13.44 -17.07 15.68
N PHE A 54 -13.14 -17.55 14.49
CA PHE A 54 -13.42 -18.94 14.10
C PHE A 54 -12.20 -19.88 14.22
N GLY A 55 -11.06 -19.38 14.70
CA GLY A 55 -9.86 -20.17 14.95
C GLY A 55 -9.27 -20.80 13.68
N TYR A 56 -9.41 -20.14 12.52
CA TYR A 56 -8.98 -20.70 11.23
C TYR A 56 -7.47 -20.92 11.14
N CYS A 57 -6.66 -20.14 11.88
CA CYS A 57 -5.20 -20.23 11.87
C CYS A 57 -4.64 -21.58 12.36
N LYS A 58 -5.42 -22.39 13.09
CA LYS A 58 -4.96 -23.69 13.61
C LYS A 58 -5.25 -24.87 12.68
N LYS A 59 -6.03 -24.66 11.61
CA LYS A 59 -6.58 -25.75 10.79
C LYS A 59 -5.72 -26.07 9.56
N GLU A 60 -5.19 -25.06 8.89
CA GLU A 60 -4.40 -25.24 7.67
C GLU A 60 -3.24 -24.23 7.59
N PRO A 61 -2.05 -24.63 7.13
CA PRO A 61 -0.91 -23.73 7.00
C PRO A 61 -1.15 -22.62 5.97
N VAL A 62 -1.97 -22.87 4.95
CA VAL A 62 -2.38 -21.82 4.00
C VAL A 62 -3.16 -20.72 4.70
N LEU A 63 -4.04 -21.06 5.65
CA LEU A 63 -4.81 -20.07 6.40
C LEU A 63 -3.90 -19.22 7.30
N ALA A 64 -2.84 -19.79 7.87
CA ALA A 64 -1.84 -19.02 8.61
C ALA A 64 -1.10 -18.03 7.70
N LEU A 65 -0.71 -18.45 6.49
CA LEU A 65 -0.07 -17.56 5.51
C LEU A 65 -1.02 -16.45 5.02
N THR A 66 -2.28 -16.78 4.77
CA THR A 66 -3.31 -15.80 4.42
C THR A 66 -3.55 -14.79 5.55
N PHE A 67 -3.52 -15.24 6.81
CA PHE A 67 -3.59 -14.35 7.96
C PHE A 67 -2.39 -13.39 8.03
N CYS A 68 -1.17 -13.89 7.78
CA CYS A 68 0.01 -13.04 7.68
C CYS A 68 -0.13 -12.00 6.55
N LEU A 69 -0.70 -12.38 5.40
CA LEU A 69 -0.95 -11.47 4.30
C LEU A 69 -1.86 -10.31 4.72
N PHE A 70 -2.98 -10.58 5.41
CA PHE A 70 -3.89 -9.52 5.89
C PHE A 70 -3.22 -8.56 6.88
N LEU A 71 -2.33 -9.07 7.74
CA LEU A 71 -1.56 -8.23 8.65
C LEU A 71 -0.57 -7.33 7.91
N CYS A 72 0.12 -7.87 6.91
CA CYS A 72 1.03 -7.10 6.06
C CYS A 72 0.27 -6.04 5.25
N ASP A 73 -0.90 -6.37 4.72
CA ASP A 73 -1.76 -5.43 4.00
C ASP A 73 -2.25 -4.30 4.93
N CYS A 74 -2.69 -4.62 6.15
CA CYS A 74 -3.02 -3.60 7.17
C CYS A 74 -1.83 -2.67 7.43
N PHE A 75 -0.63 -3.22 7.63
CA PHE A 75 0.55 -2.43 7.92
C PHE A 75 0.95 -1.54 6.74
N HIS A 76 0.87 -2.07 5.51
CA HIS A 76 1.13 -1.29 4.29
C HIS A 76 0.16 -0.13 4.12
N LEU A 77 -1.14 -0.37 4.30
CA LEU A 77 -2.17 0.67 4.18
C LEU A 77 -2.08 1.72 5.28
N LEU A 78 -1.64 1.36 6.49
CA LEU A 78 -1.36 2.32 7.55
C LEU A 78 -0.19 3.24 7.19
N ILE A 79 0.89 2.69 6.62
CA ILE A 79 2.03 3.50 6.16
C ILE A 79 1.58 4.49 5.09
N LEU A 80 0.82 4.02 4.09
CA LEU A 80 0.28 4.88 3.03
C LEU A 80 -0.63 5.98 3.59
N ALA A 81 -1.53 5.66 4.51
CA ALA A 81 -2.42 6.63 5.13
C ALA A 81 -1.66 7.71 5.91
N VAL A 82 -0.61 7.33 6.64
CA VAL A 82 0.24 8.27 7.39
C VAL A 82 1.06 9.14 6.43
N HIS A 83 1.58 8.57 5.36
CA HIS A 83 2.40 9.28 4.37
C HIS A 83 1.61 10.31 3.57
N LEU A 84 0.33 10.04 3.32
CA LEU A 84 -0.54 10.93 2.54
C LEU A 84 -1.21 12.02 3.37
N SER A 85 -1.15 11.98 4.70
CA SER A 85 -1.78 12.97 5.58
C SER A 85 -0.97 14.28 5.57
N PRO A 86 -1.45 15.35 4.90
CA PRO A 86 -0.70 16.60 4.77
C PRO A 86 -0.65 17.39 6.09
N GLU A 87 -1.56 17.09 7.02
CA GLU A 87 -1.78 17.84 8.27
C GLU A 87 -0.77 17.50 9.38
N MET A 88 0.01 16.42 9.25
CA MET A 88 1.04 16.07 10.25
C MET A 88 2.35 16.84 10.06
N ILE A 89 2.45 17.67 9.03
CA ILE A 89 3.66 18.38 8.65
C ILE A 89 3.56 19.83 9.14
N ASP A 90 3.75 20.02 10.45
CA ASP A 90 4.10 21.33 10.98
C ASP A 90 5.59 21.55 10.66
N ALA A 91 5.84 22.21 9.52
CA ALA A 91 7.11 22.34 8.82
C ALA A 91 8.16 23.17 9.58
N SER A 92 8.65 22.66 10.71
CA SER A 92 9.70 23.33 11.50
C SER A 92 11.10 22.69 11.36
N ASP A 93 11.23 21.47 10.83
CA ASP A 93 12.52 20.83 10.54
C ASP A 93 12.47 20.03 9.22
N GLU A 94 12.92 20.64 8.12
CA GLU A 94 13.02 20.04 6.77
C GLU A 94 13.83 18.73 6.78
N THR A 95 14.90 18.67 7.58
CA THR A 95 15.75 17.47 7.72
C THR A 95 15.04 16.28 8.35
N THR A 96 14.07 16.53 9.25
CA THR A 96 13.31 15.46 9.90
C THR A 96 12.32 14.85 8.92
N TRP A 97 11.78 15.66 8.02
CA TRP A 97 10.84 15.23 6.99
C TRP A 97 11.54 14.34 5.95
N ASP A 98 12.72 14.72 5.45
CA ASP A 98 13.47 13.93 4.46
C ASP A 98 13.78 12.52 4.98
N TRP A 99 14.24 12.42 6.23
CA TRP A 99 14.53 11.13 6.86
C TRP A 99 13.27 10.29 7.06
N TRP A 100 12.16 10.92 7.45
CA TRP A 100 10.88 10.24 7.62
C TRP A 100 10.34 9.72 6.29
N ASP A 101 10.40 10.53 5.24
CA ASP A 101 10.00 10.16 3.87
C ASP A 101 10.80 8.96 3.36
N GLU A 102 12.13 9.02 3.46
CA GLU A 102 13.02 7.92 3.07
C GLU A 102 12.71 6.64 3.88
N THR A 103 12.52 6.78 5.18
CA THR A 103 12.19 5.65 6.06
C THR A 103 10.84 5.03 5.69
N MET A 104 9.80 5.83 5.47
CA MET A 104 8.47 5.33 5.12
C MET A 104 8.47 4.65 3.74
N ASN A 105 9.19 5.22 2.77
CA ASN A 105 9.38 4.61 1.45
C ASN A 105 10.11 3.27 1.55
N PHE A 106 11.18 3.19 2.34
CA PHE A 106 11.90 1.93 2.58
C PHE A 106 11.00 0.86 3.22
N VAL A 107 10.24 1.23 4.27
CA VAL A 107 9.35 0.29 4.95
C VAL A 107 8.22 -0.15 4.01
N ALA A 108 7.60 0.76 3.26
CA ALA A 108 6.56 0.43 2.29
C ALA A 108 7.06 -0.56 1.23
N PHE A 109 8.26 -0.34 0.69
CA PHE A 109 8.90 -1.24 -0.26
C PHE A 109 9.18 -2.62 0.35
N TYR A 110 9.73 -2.66 1.56
CA TYR A 110 10.01 -3.91 2.26
C TYR A 110 8.74 -4.73 2.50
N VAL A 111 7.66 -4.09 2.95
CA VAL A 111 6.36 -4.75 3.16
C VAL A 111 5.79 -5.29 1.85
N TRP A 112 5.94 -4.55 0.75
CA TRP A 112 5.53 -5.02 -0.57
C TRP A 112 6.29 -6.28 -1.01
N ILE A 113 7.60 -6.36 -0.79
CA ILE A 113 8.40 -7.56 -1.06
C ILE A 113 7.94 -8.75 -0.20
N VAL A 114 7.67 -8.52 1.09
CA VAL A 114 7.14 -9.56 1.99
C VAL A 114 5.79 -10.08 1.48
N ASN A 115 4.91 -9.20 1.02
CA ASN A 115 3.62 -9.59 0.43
C ASN A 115 3.79 -10.48 -0.80
N LEU A 116 4.68 -10.12 -1.73
CA LEU A 116 4.98 -10.94 -2.91
C LEU A 116 5.53 -12.31 -2.53
N PHE A 117 6.39 -12.35 -1.51
CA PHE A 117 6.95 -13.60 -1.02
C PHE A 117 5.88 -14.52 -0.39
N ILE A 118 5.00 -13.96 0.45
CA ILE A 118 3.87 -14.70 1.04
C ILE A 118 2.94 -15.24 -0.06
N LEU A 119 2.58 -14.42 -1.04
CA LEU A 119 1.75 -14.84 -2.19
C LEU A 119 2.41 -15.99 -2.97
N THR A 120 3.72 -15.88 -3.22
CA THR A 120 4.48 -16.94 -3.90
C THR A 120 4.43 -18.25 -3.13
N ILE A 121 4.57 -18.21 -1.81
CA ILE A 121 4.44 -19.40 -0.95
C ILE A 121 3.02 -19.96 -1.03
N ILE A 122 1.98 -19.12 -0.91
CA ILE A 122 0.59 -19.57 -1.00
C ILE A 122 0.33 -20.26 -2.35
N CYS A 123 0.75 -19.66 -3.46
CA CYS A 123 0.63 -20.23 -4.80
C CYS A 123 1.32 -21.60 -4.89
N ARG A 124 2.55 -21.71 -4.37
CA ARG A 124 3.29 -22.97 -4.35
C ARG A 124 2.59 -24.03 -3.52
N VAL A 125 2.14 -23.70 -2.30
CA VAL A 125 1.44 -24.64 -1.42
C VAL A 125 0.16 -25.14 -2.07
N ARG A 126 -0.59 -24.26 -2.75
CA ARG A 126 -1.79 -24.64 -3.51
C ARG A 126 -1.46 -25.53 -4.70
N TYR A 127 -0.42 -25.20 -5.46
CA TYR A 127 0.05 -26.04 -6.57
C TYR A 127 0.42 -27.45 -6.11
N GLU A 128 1.20 -27.56 -5.02
CA GLU A 128 1.58 -28.86 -4.45
C GLU A 128 0.34 -29.64 -3.96
N ALA A 129 -0.64 -28.97 -3.35
CA ALA A 129 -1.89 -29.60 -2.93
C ALA A 129 -2.71 -30.15 -4.11
N THR A 130 -2.67 -29.49 -5.27
CA THR A 130 -3.40 -29.91 -6.48
C THR A 130 -2.67 -31.00 -7.26
N CYS A 131 -1.35 -30.88 -7.43
CA CYS A 131 -0.58 -31.80 -8.28
C CYS A 131 -0.13 -33.06 -7.55
N ASP A 132 0.14 -32.99 -6.24
CA ASP A 132 0.63 -34.12 -5.45
C ASP A 132 0.11 -34.05 -4.00
N TYR A 133 -1.18 -34.36 -3.85
CA TYR A 133 -1.85 -34.32 -2.56
C TYR A 133 -1.21 -35.25 -1.51
N ALA A 134 -0.60 -36.37 -1.94
CA ALA A 134 0.06 -37.31 -1.04
C ALA A 134 1.31 -36.67 -0.40
N LYS A 135 2.14 -36.03 -1.22
CA LYS A 135 3.32 -35.27 -0.75
C LYS A 135 2.91 -34.05 0.07
N PHE A 136 1.88 -33.31 -0.36
CA PHE A 136 1.34 -32.18 0.40
C PHE A 136 0.94 -32.61 1.82
N ARG A 137 0.19 -33.71 1.95
CA ARG A 137 -0.21 -34.24 3.26
C ARG A 137 0.99 -34.59 4.14
N GLN A 138 2.04 -35.20 3.59
CA GLN A 138 3.25 -35.54 4.36
C GLN A 138 4.01 -34.31 4.87
N ILE A 139 4.11 -33.25 4.05
CA ILE A 139 4.87 -32.04 4.39
C ILE A 139 4.09 -31.16 5.37
N TYR A 140 2.80 -30.96 5.11
CA TYR A 140 2.00 -29.89 5.72
C TYR A 140 1.02 -30.36 6.80
N THR A 141 0.77 -31.66 6.90
CA THR A 141 -0.04 -32.23 8.00
C THR A 141 0.82 -33.16 8.85
N LYS A 142 1.68 -32.60 9.72
CA LYS A 142 2.29 -33.38 10.80
C LYS A 142 1.22 -33.68 11.84
N LYS A 143 0.91 -34.96 12.01
CA LYS A 143 0.22 -35.48 13.20
C LYS A 143 1.22 -35.66 14.33
#